data_AF-A0A8C8SKT5-F1
#
_entry.id   AF-A0A8C8SKT5-F1
#
_cell.length_a   1.000
_cell.length_b   1.000
_cell.length_c   1.000
_cell.angle_alpha   90.00
_cell.angle_beta   90.00
_cell.angle_gamma   90.00
#
_symmetry.space_group_name_H-M   'P 1'
#
loop_
_entity.id
_entity.type
_entity.pdbx_description
1 polymer ?
#
loop_
_entity_poly.entity_id
_entity_poly.type
_entity_poly.pdbx_seq_one_letter_code
_entity_poly.pdbx_strand_id
1 'polypeptide(L)'
;MVSSDMYYLNKVMSNLFLDTSVSETDRTSFKTMSSMVDFWKFAEGPLLDGLYWDTWYNNMSLTSHRNSSHIYYENLLLGVAQIRQLKVRNNTCSIYPYFQTFLKECYNEYHYAAEDRSAFGLKNGWTYSSASSLAPWHWGATGFYSGGGFMFTLPKSKVESIEKLAILRRNGWLTRGTRVIFIDFSVYNANINLFCIVRLVVEFPATGGALPSSQFYSVKLLRYVTYYDYFLASCEVIFCLFIFAFIIQEFIKVRKLKTKYFKSAWNWLDMLLVSLSIFAIAFNMYRTVEVSLLMESLLSNAFEYPDFYFLAYWQTRYNNMIAINVFFAWIKIFKYISFNKTMTQLSSTLSRCAKDIIGFAIMFFIIFFAYAQLGYLVFGSQVDEFSTFQNCIFTQFRIVLGDFNFASIEQANRILGPIYFITFVFFVFFVLLNMFLAIINDTYSEVKADFAVIPSKEFEISDLIRQVSTFHRVHL
;
A
#
# COMPACT_ATOMS: atom_id res chain seq x y z
N MET A 1 -8.37 -0.28 -14.14
CA MET A 1 -8.33 1.18 -14.37
C MET A 1 -8.97 1.84 -13.16
N VAL A 2 -8.35 2.90 -12.65
CA VAL A 2 -8.87 3.66 -11.50
C VAL A 2 -9.93 4.63 -12.02
N SER A 3 -11.13 4.65 -11.43
CA SER A 3 -12.17 5.66 -11.71
C SER A 3 -12.28 6.66 -10.55
N SER A 4 -12.82 7.84 -10.82
CA SER A 4 -13.16 8.82 -9.78
C SER A 4 -14.11 8.23 -8.73
N ASP A 5 -15.02 7.35 -9.15
CA ASP A 5 -16.03 6.76 -8.27
C ASP A 5 -15.40 5.84 -7.22
N MET A 6 -14.26 5.21 -7.53
CA MET A 6 -13.49 4.42 -6.56
C MET A 6 -13.01 5.28 -5.39
N TYR A 7 -12.62 6.54 -5.64
CA TYR A 7 -12.21 7.46 -4.60
C TYR A 7 -13.39 7.83 -3.69
N TYR A 8 -14.54 8.21 -4.28
CA TYR A 8 -15.71 8.59 -3.51
C TYR A 8 -16.30 7.42 -2.72
N LEU A 9 -16.34 6.22 -3.30
CA LEU A 9 -16.77 5.01 -2.60
C LEU A 9 -15.89 4.74 -1.37
N ASN A 10 -14.57 4.75 -1.54
CA ASN A 10 -13.62 4.59 -0.43
C ASN A 10 -13.77 5.70 0.62
N LYS A 11 -13.96 6.95 0.21
CA LYS A 11 -14.10 8.08 1.12
C LYS A 11 -15.38 8.00 1.96
N VAL A 12 -16.51 7.67 1.33
CA VAL A 12 -17.81 7.54 2.02
C VAL A 12 -17.79 6.37 3.00
N MET A 13 -17.22 5.22 2.61
CA MET A 13 -17.04 4.07 3.50
C MET A 13 -16.07 4.39 4.64
N SER A 14 -14.95 5.06 4.35
CA SER A 14 -13.99 5.53 5.36
C SER A 14 -14.67 6.44 6.38
N ASN A 15 -15.43 7.44 5.94
CA ASN A 15 -16.10 8.37 6.86
C ASN A 15 -17.12 7.64 7.74
N LEU A 16 -17.89 6.69 7.18
CA LEU A 16 -18.89 5.93 7.91
C LEU A 16 -18.29 5.10 9.05
N PHE A 17 -17.18 4.41 8.81
CA PHE A 17 -16.62 3.48 9.79
C PHE A 17 -15.49 4.07 10.64
N LEU A 18 -14.83 5.14 10.18
CA LEU A 18 -13.68 5.72 10.89
C LEU A 18 -14.01 6.97 11.71
N ASP A 19 -14.89 7.82 11.20
CA ASP A 19 -15.14 9.15 11.75
C ASP A 19 -16.42 9.25 12.58
N THR A 20 -17.32 8.25 12.48
CA THR A 20 -18.52 8.18 13.31
C THR A 20 -18.15 7.99 14.78
N SER A 21 -18.71 8.83 15.63
CA SER A 21 -18.54 8.76 17.09
C SER A 21 -19.42 7.66 17.67
N VAL A 22 -18.96 7.05 18.77
CA VAL A 22 -19.71 6.02 19.51
C VAL A 22 -21.08 6.52 20.00
N SER A 23 -21.15 7.77 20.45
CA SER A 23 -22.40 8.38 20.91
C SER A 23 -22.31 9.91 20.78
N GLU A 24 -23.44 10.62 20.88
CA GLU A 24 -23.45 12.09 20.93
C GLU A 24 -22.65 12.64 22.13
N THR A 25 -22.59 11.86 23.22
CA THR A 25 -21.84 12.21 24.43
C THR A 25 -20.39 11.73 24.38
N ASP A 26 -20.12 10.63 23.69
CA ASP A 26 -18.81 9.99 23.59
C ASP A 26 -18.21 10.20 22.20
N ARG A 27 -17.36 11.23 22.08
CA ARG A 27 -16.73 11.63 20.82
C ARG A 27 -15.63 10.69 20.34
N THR A 28 -15.38 9.57 21.03
CA THR A 28 -14.42 8.56 20.56
C THR A 28 -14.91 8.00 19.22
N SER A 29 -14.07 8.10 18.21
CA SER A 29 -14.24 7.42 16.92
C SER A 29 -13.27 6.25 16.81
N PHE A 30 -13.36 5.48 15.72
CA PHE A 30 -12.42 4.40 15.47
C PHE A 30 -10.97 4.90 15.42
N LYS A 31 -10.70 6.08 14.86
CA LYS A 31 -9.35 6.67 14.75
C LYS A 31 -8.74 7.04 16.10
N THR A 32 -9.56 7.48 17.05
CA THR A 32 -9.09 7.99 18.35
C THR A 32 -9.19 6.95 19.46
N MET A 33 -9.57 5.72 19.11
CA MET A 33 -9.74 4.63 20.07
C MET A 33 -8.42 4.31 20.77
N SER A 34 -8.46 4.17 22.10
CA SER A 34 -7.25 3.99 22.92
C SER A 34 -7.27 2.74 23.81
N SER A 35 -8.45 2.15 24.05
CA SER A 35 -8.59 1.03 24.99
C SER A 35 -9.40 -0.14 24.41
N MET A 36 -9.27 -1.32 25.05
CA MET A 36 -10.10 -2.49 24.73
C MET A 36 -11.59 -2.26 25.01
N VAL A 37 -11.92 -1.36 25.95
CA VAL A 37 -13.32 -1.03 26.26
C VAL A 37 -13.93 -0.21 25.14
N ASP A 38 -13.18 0.75 24.61
CA ASP A 38 -13.59 1.57 23.47
C ASP A 38 -13.82 0.69 22.22
N PHE A 39 -13.01 -0.36 22.04
CA PHE A 39 -13.25 -1.35 20.98
C PHE A 39 -14.62 -2.02 21.09
N TRP A 40 -15.01 -2.47 22.29
CA TRP A 40 -16.32 -3.09 22.48
C TRP A 40 -17.46 -2.09 22.24
N LYS A 41 -17.31 -0.85 22.71
CA LYS A 41 -18.30 0.21 22.43
C LYS A 41 -18.43 0.47 20.93
N PHE A 42 -17.31 0.54 20.21
CA PHE A 42 -17.29 0.68 18.75
C PHE A 42 -17.95 -0.51 18.05
N ALA A 43 -17.59 -1.73 18.46
CA ALA A 43 -18.09 -2.96 17.86
C ALA A 43 -19.59 -3.17 18.11
N GLU A 44 -20.13 -2.79 19.27
CA GLU A 44 -21.56 -2.92 19.61
C GLU A 44 -22.42 -1.77 19.06
N GLY A 45 -21.84 -0.60 18.81
CA GLY A 45 -22.54 0.59 18.30
C GLY A 45 -22.19 0.90 16.84
N PRO A 46 -21.28 1.85 16.57
CA PRO A 46 -20.98 2.36 15.22
C PRO A 46 -20.73 1.30 14.15
N LEU A 47 -20.08 0.18 14.49
CA LEU A 47 -19.84 -0.90 13.53
C LEU A 47 -21.15 -1.53 13.05
N LEU A 48 -22.03 -1.91 13.98
CA LEU A 48 -23.30 -2.56 13.64
C LEU A 48 -24.27 -1.55 13.01
N ASP A 49 -24.31 -0.32 13.51
CA ASP A 49 -25.10 0.75 12.92
C ASP A 49 -24.66 1.07 11.48
N GLY A 50 -23.36 0.99 11.20
CA GLY A 50 -22.80 1.14 9.86
C GLY A 50 -23.11 -0.05 8.94
N LEU A 51 -23.10 -1.29 9.46
CA LEU A 51 -23.32 -2.51 8.68
C LEU A 51 -24.81 -2.81 8.41
N TYR A 52 -25.70 -2.53 9.36
CA TYR A 52 -27.12 -2.92 9.32
C TYR A 52 -28.05 -1.71 9.29
N TRP A 53 -28.60 -1.44 8.11
CA TRP A 53 -29.51 -0.33 7.85
C TRP A 53 -30.94 -0.86 7.73
N ASP A 54 -31.61 -0.99 8.88
CA ASP A 54 -32.93 -1.63 8.95
C ASP A 54 -34.09 -0.65 8.69
N THR A 55 -33.84 0.65 8.81
CA THR A 55 -34.86 1.71 8.70
C THR A 55 -34.58 2.68 7.56
N TRP A 56 -35.65 3.05 6.86
CA TRP A 56 -35.63 4.15 5.90
C TRP A 56 -35.73 5.52 6.60
N TYR A 57 -35.64 6.63 5.86
CA TYR A 57 -35.72 8.00 6.42
C TYR A 57 -37.01 8.26 7.21
N ASN A 58 -38.07 7.50 6.95
CA ASN A 58 -39.39 7.61 7.57
C ASN A 58 -39.63 6.57 8.68
N ASN A 59 -38.57 5.94 9.21
CA ASN A 59 -38.64 4.87 10.23
C ASN A 59 -39.46 3.64 9.81
N MET A 60 -39.79 3.48 8.53
CA MET A 60 -40.35 2.22 8.04
C MET A 60 -39.24 1.19 7.91
N SER A 61 -39.52 -0.04 8.32
CA SER A 61 -38.60 -1.16 8.15
C SER A 61 -38.35 -1.42 6.67
N LEU A 62 -37.08 -1.47 6.26
CA LEU A 62 -36.70 -1.84 4.92
C LEU A 62 -37.13 -3.30 4.66
N THR A 63 -38.03 -3.53 3.70
CA THR A 63 -38.34 -4.90 3.24
C THR A 63 -37.12 -5.46 2.55
N SER A 64 -36.30 -6.18 3.30
CA SER A 64 -35.05 -6.76 2.80
C SER A 64 -35.34 -7.98 1.93
N HIS A 65 -35.10 -7.86 0.62
CA HIS A 65 -35.10 -9.03 -0.26
C HIS A 65 -33.95 -9.96 0.16
N ARG A 66 -34.26 -11.19 0.58
CA ARG A 66 -33.29 -12.22 1.00
C ARG A 66 -32.43 -11.84 2.23
N ASN A 67 -32.94 -11.04 3.17
CA ASN A 67 -32.21 -10.62 4.38
C ASN A 67 -30.84 -10.00 4.07
N SER A 68 -30.74 -9.23 2.97
CA SER A 68 -29.57 -8.41 2.65
C SER A 68 -29.58 -7.08 3.39
N SER A 69 -28.40 -6.66 3.86
CA SER A 69 -28.20 -5.28 4.34
C SER A 69 -27.65 -4.41 3.22
N HIS A 70 -28.17 -3.19 3.11
CA HIS A 70 -27.75 -2.19 2.14
C HIS A 70 -27.21 -0.95 2.85
N ILE A 71 -25.90 -0.75 2.82
CA ILE A 71 -25.22 0.41 3.39
C ILE A 71 -25.47 1.63 2.50
N TYR A 72 -25.94 2.73 3.09
CA TYR A 72 -26.43 3.90 2.35
C TYR A 72 -27.48 3.56 1.29
N TYR A 73 -28.25 2.49 1.50
CA TYR A 73 -29.30 1.99 0.60
C TYR A 73 -28.84 1.48 -0.78
N GLU A 74 -27.64 1.85 -1.25
CA GLU A 74 -27.12 1.46 -2.56
C GLU A 74 -26.09 0.32 -2.50
N ASN A 75 -25.35 0.21 -1.41
CA ASN A 75 -24.20 -0.69 -1.32
C ASN A 75 -24.60 -1.99 -0.59
N LEU A 76 -24.63 -3.10 -1.32
CA LEU A 76 -24.99 -4.41 -0.79
C LEU A 76 -23.84 -5.00 0.06
N LEU A 77 -24.12 -5.37 1.32
CA LEU A 77 -23.20 -6.16 2.14
C LEU A 77 -23.15 -7.60 1.60
N LEU A 78 -21.95 -8.07 1.24
CA LEU A 78 -21.74 -9.42 0.72
C LEU A 78 -21.42 -10.40 1.84
N GLY A 79 -22.23 -11.47 1.93
CA GLY A 79 -22.08 -12.50 2.97
C GLY A 79 -22.35 -11.93 4.36
N VAL A 80 -21.35 -12.02 5.23
CA VAL A 80 -21.35 -11.53 6.60
C VAL A 80 -19.99 -10.96 6.97
N ALA A 81 -19.92 -10.07 7.95
CA ALA A 81 -18.64 -9.60 8.48
C ALA A 81 -17.96 -10.68 9.33
N GLN A 82 -16.64 -10.80 9.23
CA GLN A 82 -15.82 -11.70 10.02
C GLN A 82 -14.93 -10.90 10.96
N ILE A 83 -14.87 -11.32 12.23
CA ILE A 83 -13.94 -10.78 13.21
C ILE A 83 -12.92 -11.87 13.55
N ARG A 84 -11.64 -11.53 13.42
CA ARG A 84 -10.50 -12.43 13.63
C ARG A 84 -9.55 -11.86 14.66
N GLN A 85 -9.03 -12.70 15.54
CA GLN A 85 -8.10 -12.31 16.61
C GLN A 85 -6.86 -13.18 16.60
N LEU A 86 -5.72 -12.55 16.88
CA LEU A 86 -4.47 -13.22 17.20
C LEU A 86 -4.08 -13.00 18.66
N LYS A 87 -3.59 -14.08 19.27
CA LYS A 87 -3.18 -14.14 20.67
C LYS A 87 -1.77 -14.69 20.81
N VAL A 88 -1.12 -14.30 21.88
CA VAL A 88 0.21 -14.78 22.29
C VAL A 88 0.06 -15.67 23.52
N ARG A 89 0.89 -16.72 23.58
CA ARG A 89 0.90 -17.68 24.70
C ARG A 89 1.28 -17.00 26.01
N ASN A 90 0.75 -17.54 27.11
CA ASN A 90 1.15 -17.10 28.45
C ASN A 90 2.62 -17.43 28.71
N ASN A 91 3.30 -16.59 29.49
CA ASN A 91 4.71 -16.70 29.88
C ASN A 91 5.69 -16.79 28.70
N THR A 92 5.44 -15.98 27.67
CA THR A 92 6.34 -15.82 26.51
C THR A 92 7.49 -14.85 26.77
N CYS A 93 7.44 -14.10 27.87
CA CYS A 93 8.52 -13.23 28.33
C CYS A 93 9.00 -13.63 29.73
N SER A 94 10.27 -13.36 29.99
CA SER A 94 10.91 -13.58 31.29
C SER A 94 10.68 -12.39 32.21
N ILE A 95 10.02 -12.63 33.34
CA ILE A 95 9.82 -11.63 34.38
C ILE A 95 11.08 -11.62 35.28
N TYR A 96 11.64 -10.42 35.50
CA TYR A 96 12.81 -10.26 36.37
C TYR A 96 12.50 -10.73 37.81
N PRO A 97 13.41 -11.47 38.49
CA PRO A 97 13.12 -12.11 39.78
C PRO A 97 12.48 -11.22 40.85
N TYR A 98 12.94 -9.98 41.01
CA TYR A 98 12.36 -9.04 41.98
C TYR A 98 10.87 -8.73 41.79
N PHE A 99 10.35 -8.88 40.56
CA PHE A 99 8.95 -8.58 40.24
C PHE A 99 8.05 -9.81 40.11
N GLN A 100 8.59 -11.02 40.26
CA GLN A 100 7.81 -12.27 40.14
C GLN A 100 6.75 -12.43 41.25
N THR A 101 6.94 -11.78 42.39
CA THR A 101 5.95 -11.72 43.47
C THR A 101 4.70 -10.92 43.07
N PHE A 102 4.87 -9.91 42.22
CA PHE A 102 3.79 -9.01 41.78
C PHE A 102 3.17 -9.44 40.45
N LEU A 103 3.95 -10.08 39.58
CA LEU A 103 3.52 -10.46 38.23
C LEU A 103 3.74 -11.96 38.02
N LYS A 104 2.64 -12.69 37.87
CA LYS A 104 2.66 -14.14 37.58
C LYS A 104 2.61 -14.48 36.09
N GLU A 105 2.14 -13.54 35.27
CA GLU A 105 1.88 -13.74 33.84
C GLU A 105 2.55 -12.65 33.01
N CYS A 106 3.12 -13.07 31.88
CA CYS A 106 3.83 -12.20 30.94
C CYS A 106 3.48 -12.54 29.49
N TYR A 107 3.13 -11.53 28.70
CA TYR A 107 2.84 -11.66 27.28
C TYR A 107 3.77 -10.76 26.48
N ASN A 108 4.60 -11.36 25.64
CA ASN A 108 5.55 -10.61 24.81
C ASN A 108 4.86 -9.98 23.58
N GLU A 109 5.61 -9.24 22.77
CA GLU A 109 5.21 -8.81 21.44
C GLU A 109 4.83 -10.00 20.54
N TYR A 110 4.07 -9.71 19.48
CA TYR A 110 3.65 -10.76 18.56
C TYR A 110 4.84 -11.28 17.75
N HIS A 111 5.10 -12.58 17.88
CA HIS A 111 5.92 -13.34 16.96
C HIS A 111 5.17 -14.60 16.55
N TYR A 112 5.36 -15.05 15.32
CA TYR A 112 4.71 -16.26 14.82
C TYR A 112 5.00 -17.49 15.71
N ALA A 113 6.22 -17.60 16.24
CA ALA A 113 6.58 -18.67 17.17
C ALA A 113 5.87 -18.55 18.54
N ALA A 114 5.49 -17.35 18.96
CA ALA A 114 4.84 -17.08 20.25
C ALA A 114 3.31 -17.14 20.19
N GLU A 115 2.74 -17.33 18.99
CA GLU A 115 1.30 -17.41 18.72
C GLU A 115 0.63 -18.52 19.54
N ASP A 116 -0.52 -18.20 20.14
CA ASP A 116 -1.35 -19.16 20.87
C ASP A 116 -2.36 -19.84 19.96
N ARG A 117 -2.27 -21.16 19.90
CA ARG A 117 -3.14 -22.03 19.09
C ARG A 117 -4.06 -22.91 19.94
N SER A 118 -3.96 -22.81 21.27
CA SER A 118 -4.78 -23.59 22.17
C SER A 118 -6.22 -23.07 22.18
N ALA A 119 -7.20 -23.99 22.20
CA ALA A 119 -8.60 -23.60 22.31
C ALA A 119 -8.86 -22.93 23.66
N PHE A 120 -9.73 -21.91 23.67
CA PHE A 120 -10.04 -21.16 24.89
C PHE A 120 -11.52 -20.78 24.99
N GLY A 121 -11.91 -20.21 26.13
CA GLY A 121 -13.28 -19.79 26.41
C GLY A 121 -14.11 -20.87 27.12
N LEU A 122 -15.42 -20.62 27.22
CA LEU A 122 -16.34 -21.52 27.91
C LEU A 122 -16.35 -22.90 27.22
N LYS A 123 -15.96 -23.96 27.96
CA LYS A 123 -15.85 -25.34 27.46
C LYS A 123 -14.97 -25.50 26.19
N ASN A 124 -13.90 -24.71 26.04
CA ASN A 124 -13.05 -24.72 24.85
C ASN A 124 -13.80 -24.44 23.54
N GLY A 125 -14.85 -23.61 23.60
CA GLY A 125 -15.72 -23.33 22.47
C GLY A 125 -15.06 -22.56 21.32
N TRP A 126 -13.92 -21.89 21.55
CA TRP A 126 -13.21 -21.15 20.50
C TRP A 126 -11.93 -21.87 20.09
N THR A 127 -11.96 -22.42 18.87
CA THR A 127 -10.86 -23.18 18.28
C THR A 127 -10.03 -22.30 17.35
N TYR A 128 -8.73 -22.55 17.32
CA TYR A 128 -7.81 -21.87 16.40
C TYR A 128 -7.99 -22.41 14.98
N SER A 129 -8.02 -21.51 14.00
CA SER A 129 -8.07 -21.86 12.59
C SER A 129 -6.75 -21.48 11.91
N SER A 130 -6.12 -22.46 11.25
CA SER A 130 -4.90 -22.25 10.48
C SER A 130 -5.20 -21.53 9.16
N ALA A 131 -4.33 -20.60 8.79
CA ALA A 131 -4.39 -19.95 7.48
C ALA A 131 -4.12 -20.94 6.34
N SER A 132 -4.66 -20.66 5.15
CA SER A 132 -4.17 -21.27 3.92
C SER A 132 -2.73 -20.84 3.67
N SER A 133 -1.94 -21.70 3.02
CA SER A 133 -0.51 -21.43 2.75
C SER A 133 -0.29 -20.18 1.89
N LEU A 134 -1.28 -19.78 1.09
CA LEU A 134 -1.22 -18.59 0.25
C LEU A 134 -1.70 -17.30 0.95
N ALA A 135 -2.35 -17.37 2.11
CA ALA A 135 -2.93 -16.18 2.74
C ALA A 135 -1.86 -15.11 3.05
N PRO A 136 -2.02 -13.87 2.56
CA PRO A 136 -1.05 -12.80 2.79
C PRO A 136 -1.03 -12.42 4.26
N TRP A 137 0.17 -12.27 4.77
CA TRP A 137 0.38 -11.72 6.11
C TRP A 137 0.07 -10.23 6.09
N HIS A 138 -0.46 -9.72 7.20
CA HIS A 138 -0.82 -8.32 7.33
C HIS A 138 0.34 -7.53 7.93
N TRP A 139 0.80 -6.50 7.23
CA TRP A 139 1.76 -5.54 7.73
C TRP A 139 1.03 -4.44 8.51
N GLY A 140 1.15 -4.51 9.83
CA GLY A 140 0.57 -3.58 10.78
C GLY A 140 1.48 -2.40 11.14
N ALA A 141 1.03 -1.56 12.07
CA ALA A 141 1.83 -0.46 12.59
C ALA A 141 2.95 -0.96 13.52
N THR A 142 2.65 -1.95 14.35
CA THR A 142 3.57 -2.48 15.36
C THR A 142 4.20 -3.82 14.99
N GLY A 143 3.54 -4.63 14.16
CA GLY A 143 4.01 -5.99 13.87
C GLY A 143 3.52 -6.56 12.55
N PHE A 144 4.06 -7.74 12.23
CA PHE A 144 3.71 -8.50 11.03
C PHE A 144 2.90 -9.74 11.42
N TYR A 145 1.64 -9.79 11.00
CA TYR A 145 0.64 -10.73 11.52
C TYR A 145 0.31 -11.85 10.53
N SER A 146 0.13 -13.06 11.05
CA SER A 146 -0.25 -14.23 10.24
C SER A 146 -1.72 -14.16 9.79
N GLY A 147 -2.08 -14.95 8.79
CA GLY A 147 -3.48 -15.07 8.32
C GLY A 147 -4.37 -15.95 9.21
N GLY A 148 -3.82 -16.60 10.25
CA GLY A 148 -4.57 -17.52 11.11
C GLY A 148 -5.31 -16.80 12.22
N GLY A 149 -5.85 -17.55 13.17
CA GLY A 149 -6.37 -17.01 14.42
C GLY A 149 -7.68 -17.62 14.88
N PHE A 150 -8.27 -16.97 15.86
CA PHE A 150 -9.62 -17.26 16.34
C PHE A 150 -10.58 -16.35 15.61
N MET A 151 -11.51 -16.93 14.87
CA MET A 151 -12.46 -16.18 14.04
C MET A 151 -13.90 -16.51 14.37
N PHE A 152 -14.77 -15.52 14.24
CA PHE A 152 -16.21 -15.70 14.24
C PHE A 152 -16.84 -14.76 13.22
N THR A 153 -18.00 -15.16 12.70
CA THR A 153 -18.79 -14.34 11.78
C THR A 153 -19.93 -13.65 12.52
N LEU A 154 -20.28 -12.44 12.10
CA LEU A 154 -21.47 -11.75 12.58
C LEU A 154 -22.72 -12.29 11.85
N PRO A 155 -23.83 -12.56 12.56
CA PRO A 155 -25.10 -12.89 11.92
C PRO A 155 -25.60 -11.79 10.97
N LYS A 156 -26.56 -12.09 10.11
CA LYS A 156 -27.16 -11.06 9.23
C LYS A 156 -28.12 -10.12 9.95
N SER A 157 -28.65 -10.55 11.09
CA SER A 157 -29.52 -9.72 11.92
C SER A 157 -28.69 -8.85 12.86
N LYS A 158 -29.05 -7.56 12.95
CA LYS A 158 -28.44 -6.62 13.89
C LYS A 158 -28.62 -7.09 15.34
N VAL A 159 -29.82 -7.53 15.71
CA VAL A 159 -30.15 -7.97 17.09
C VAL A 159 -29.33 -9.19 17.49
N GLU A 160 -29.24 -10.20 16.62
CA GLU A 160 -28.44 -11.40 16.87
C GLU A 160 -26.94 -11.06 16.96
N SER A 161 -26.47 -10.09 16.17
CA SER A 161 -25.08 -9.62 16.22
C SER A 161 -24.74 -8.93 17.55
N ILE A 162 -25.64 -8.09 18.06
CA ILE A 162 -25.51 -7.47 19.38
C ILE A 162 -25.42 -8.54 20.47
N GLU A 163 -26.34 -9.52 20.45
CA GLU A 163 -26.34 -10.61 21.43
C GLU A 163 -25.05 -11.42 21.37
N LYS A 164 -24.58 -11.76 20.16
CA LYS A 164 -23.33 -12.50 19.96
C LYS A 164 -22.11 -11.74 20.49
N LEU A 165 -22.01 -10.44 20.21
CA LEU A 165 -20.93 -9.60 20.74
C LEU A 165 -20.99 -9.46 22.25
N ALA A 166 -22.19 -9.30 22.83
CA ALA A 166 -22.38 -9.24 24.28
C ALA A 166 -21.95 -10.55 24.96
N ILE A 167 -22.23 -11.71 24.36
CA ILE A 167 -21.77 -13.02 24.83
C ILE A 167 -20.24 -13.11 24.78
N LEU A 168 -19.61 -12.69 23.68
CA LEU A 168 -18.15 -12.69 23.53
C LEU A 168 -17.47 -11.77 24.55
N ARG A 169 -18.05 -10.60 24.81
CA ARG A 169 -17.56 -9.65 25.82
C ARG A 169 -17.66 -10.24 27.23
N ARG A 170 -18.82 -10.80 27.61
CA ARG A 170 -19.06 -11.41 28.92
C ARG A 170 -18.14 -12.61 29.18
N ASN A 171 -17.83 -13.38 28.13
CA ASN A 171 -16.97 -14.56 28.21
C ASN A 171 -15.47 -14.25 28.03
N GLY A 172 -15.08 -12.97 27.94
CA GLY A 172 -13.68 -12.58 27.87
C GLY A 172 -12.96 -13.03 26.60
N TRP A 173 -13.59 -12.89 25.43
CA TRP A 173 -12.95 -13.21 24.15
C TRP A 173 -11.66 -12.40 23.93
N LEU A 174 -11.69 -11.11 24.31
CA LEU A 174 -10.51 -10.27 24.40
C LEU A 174 -9.83 -10.44 25.75
N THR A 175 -8.57 -10.84 25.70
CA THR A 175 -7.71 -11.06 26.86
C THR A 175 -6.44 -10.22 26.75
N ARG A 176 -5.67 -10.09 27.84
CA ARG A 176 -4.38 -9.36 27.87
C ARG A 176 -3.35 -9.86 26.85
N GLY A 177 -3.42 -11.15 26.49
CA GLY A 177 -2.56 -11.76 25.47
C GLY A 177 -2.97 -11.48 24.02
N THR A 178 -4.07 -10.75 23.80
CA THR A 178 -4.49 -10.34 22.45
C THR A 178 -3.51 -9.33 21.87
N ARG A 179 -3.16 -9.49 20.60
CA ARG A 179 -2.24 -8.56 19.91
C ARG A 179 -2.87 -7.82 18.76
N VAL A 180 -3.82 -8.42 18.07
CA VAL A 180 -4.52 -7.75 16.98
C VAL A 180 -5.90 -8.34 16.79
N ILE A 181 -6.84 -7.47 16.41
CA ILE A 181 -8.18 -7.83 15.93
C ILE A 181 -8.31 -7.29 14.50
N PHE A 182 -8.88 -8.10 13.64
CA PHE A 182 -9.28 -7.75 12.28
C PHE A 182 -10.81 -7.83 12.20
N ILE A 183 -11.43 -6.82 11.61
CA ILE A 183 -12.83 -6.83 11.21
C ILE A 183 -12.84 -6.71 9.70
N ASP A 184 -13.22 -7.80 9.04
CA ASP A 184 -13.19 -7.93 7.59
C ASP A 184 -14.61 -8.10 7.05
N PHE A 185 -14.97 -7.28 6.07
CA PHE A 185 -16.22 -7.42 5.34
C PHE A 185 -16.10 -6.85 3.93
N SER A 186 -17.00 -7.26 3.05
CA SER A 186 -17.01 -6.86 1.65
C SER A 186 -18.36 -6.29 1.27
N VAL A 187 -18.34 -5.23 0.48
CA VAL A 187 -19.54 -4.52 0.04
C VAL A 187 -19.50 -4.41 -1.48
N TYR A 188 -20.65 -4.49 -2.14
CA TYR A 188 -20.79 -4.35 -3.59
C TYR A 188 -21.76 -3.23 -3.94
N ASN A 189 -21.29 -2.26 -4.73
CA ASN A 189 -22.15 -1.23 -5.28
C ASN A 189 -22.59 -1.64 -6.70
N ALA A 190 -23.89 -1.87 -6.86
CA ALA A 190 -24.48 -2.31 -8.12
C ALA A 190 -24.53 -1.19 -9.18
N ASN A 191 -24.66 0.07 -8.77
CA ASN A 191 -24.81 1.22 -9.68
C ASN A 191 -23.55 1.42 -10.54
N ILE A 192 -22.37 1.22 -9.94
CA ILE A 192 -21.07 1.42 -10.59
C ILE A 192 -20.28 0.11 -10.81
N ASN A 193 -20.84 -1.03 -10.40
CA ASN A 193 -20.20 -2.36 -10.47
C ASN A 193 -18.78 -2.36 -9.84
N LEU A 194 -18.70 -1.91 -8.59
CA LEU A 194 -17.46 -1.90 -7.79
C LEU A 194 -17.65 -2.65 -6.48
N PHE A 195 -16.62 -3.40 -6.12
CA PHE A 195 -16.49 -4.04 -4.81
C PHE A 195 -15.64 -3.15 -3.91
N CYS A 196 -16.08 -2.94 -2.68
CA CYS A 196 -15.31 -2.29 -1.63
C CYS A 196 -15.03 -3.32 -0.53
N ILE A 197 -13.77 -3.71 -0.39
CA ILE A 197 -13.31 -4.61 0.66
C ILE A 197 -12.75 -3.76 1.79
N VAL A 198 -13.27 -3.97 2.99
CA VAL A 198 -12.92 -3.21 4.19
C VAL A 198 -12.24 -4.14 5.17
N ARG A 199 -11.06 -3.71 5.65
CA ARG A 199 -10.34 -4.32 6.76
C ARG A 199 -10.06 -3.26 7.81
N LEU A 200 -10.72 -3.36 8.95
CA LEU A 200 -10.42 -2.56 10.13
C LEU A 200 -9.51 -3.37 11.05
N VAL A 201 -8.43 -2.76 11.51
CA VAL A 201 -7.40 -3.44 12.30
C VAL A 201 -7.20 -2.69 13.60
N VAL A 202 -7.16 -3.42 14.70
CA VAL A 202 -6.93 -2.85 16.02
C VAL A 202 -5.80 -3.62 16.68
N GLU A 203 -4.66 -2.96 16.81
CA GLU A 203 -3.46 -3.55 17.40
C GLU A 203 -3.39 -3.21 18.89
N PHE A 204 -3.05 -4.20 19.69
CA PHE A 204 -2.83 -4.07 21.13
C PHE A 204 -1.35 -4.35 21.39
N PRO A 205 -0.48 -3.32 21.41
CA PRO A 205 0.94 -3.54 21.64
C PRO A 205 1.17 -4.11 23.05
N ALA A 206 2.34 -4.72 23.27
CA ALA A 206 2.67 -5.34 24.56
C ALA A 206 2.73 -4.31 25.71
N THR A 207 2.93 -3.03 25.38
CA THR A 207 2.86 -1.88 26.28
C THR A 207 1.43 -1.58 26.79
N GLY A 208 0.40 -2.11 26.13
CA GLY A 208 -1.01 -1.82 26.40
C GLY A 208 -1.59 -0.75 25.46
N GLY A 209 -2.84 -0.37 25.68
CA GLY A 209 -3.57 0.53 24.79
C GLY A 209 -4.01 -0.14 23.49
N ALA A 210 -4.63 0.64 22.60
CA ALA A 210 -5.13 0.20 21.30
C ALA A 210 -4.67 1.17 20.21
N LEU A 211 -4.20 0.63 19.09
CA LEU A 211 -3.76 1.36 17.90
C LEU A 211 -4.63 0.95 16.71
N PRO A 212 -5.60 1.79 16.31
CA PRO A 212 -6.48 1.51 15.18
C PRO A 212 -5.78 1.82 13.85
N SER A 213 -5.98 0.97 12.86
CA SER A 213 -5.64 1.22 11.45
C SER A 213 -6.70 0.63 10.54
N SER A 214 -6.72 1.06 9.28
CA SER A 214 -7.80 0.69 8.35
C SER A 214 -7.31 0.61 6.92
N GLN A 215 -7.89 -0.31 6.15
CA GLN A 215 -7.63 -0.48 4.73
C GLN A 215 -8.95 -0.60 3.97
N PHE A 216 -9.10 0.20 2.91
CA PHE A 216 -10.26 0.21 2.03
C PHE A 216 -9.79 -0.04 0.59
N TYR A 217 -10.17 -1.18 0.03
CA TYR A 217 -9.84 -1.54 -1.35
C TYR A 217 -11.09 -1.49 -2.21
N SER A 218 -11.12 -0.53 -3.14
CA SER A 218 -12.11 -0.53 -4.22
C SER A 218 -11.56 -1.31 -5.41
N VAL A 219 -12.30 -2.30 -5.91
CA VAL A 219 -11.88 -3.17 -7.01
C VAL A 219 -13.06 -3.49 -7.93
N LYS A 220 -12.84 -3.44 -9.25
CA LYS A 220 -13.76 -3.97 -10.26
C LYS A 220 -13.44 -5.45 -10.52
N LEU A 221 -14.12 -6.36 -9.84
CA LEU A 221 -13.90 -7.82 -9.98
C LEU A 221 -14.64 -8.40 -11.19
N LEU A 222 -15.88 -7.96 -11.43
CA LEU A 222 -16.68 -8.39 -12.57
C LEU A 222 -16.30 -7.57 -13.80
N ARG A 223 -15.60 -8.21 -14.75
CA ARG A 223 -15.23 -7.63 -16.04
C ARG A 223 -16.19 -8.11 -17.12
N TYR A 224 -16.39 -7.29 -18.16
CA TYR A 224 -17.24 -7.59 -19.32
C TYR A 224 -18.75 -7.54 -19.06
N VAL A 225 -19.22 -6.47 -18.40
CA VAL A 225 -20.66 -6.24 -18.21
C VAL A 225 -21.18 -5.22 -19.22
N THR A 226 -20.46 -4.12 -19.39
CA THR A 226 -20.90 -3.01 -20.26
C THR A 226 -20.25 -3.07 -21.64
N TYR A 227 -20.85 -2.39 -22.63
CA TYR A 227 -20.25 -2.24 -23.97
C TYR A 227 -18.83 -1.65 -23.93
N TYR A 228 -18.58 -0.72 -23.00
CA TYR A 228 -17.25 -0.15 -22.79
C TYR A 228 -16.24 -1.21 -22.29
N ASP A 229 -16.67 -2.16 -21.46
CA ASP A 229 -15.80 -3.25 -21.00
C ASP A 229 -15.37 -4.18 -22.14
N TYR A 230 -16.22 -4.40 -23.15
CA TYR A 230 -15.86 -5.18 -24.35
C TYR A 230 -14.86 -4.42 -25.25
N PHE A 231 -14.99 -3.10 -25.36
CA PHE A 231 -13.98 -2.28 -26.01
C PHE A 231 -12.63 -2.38 -25.28
N LEU A 232 -12.62 -2.30 -23.95
CA LEU A 232 -11.42 -2.54 -23.13
C LEU A 232 -10.83 -3.93 -23.37
N ALA A 233 -11.66 -4.96 -23.48
CA ALA A 233 -11.21 -6.32 -23.80
C ALA A 233 -10.45 -6.36 -25.14
N SER A 234 -10.95 -5.65 -26.15
CA SER A 234 -10.29 -5.56 -27.46
C SER A 234 -8.94 -4.84 -27.36
N CYS A 235 -8.84 -3.77 -26.57
CA CYS A 235 -7.56 -3.13 -26.27
C CYS A 235 -6.59 -4.05 -25.52
N GLU A 236 -7.07 -4.90 -24.60
CA GLU A 236 -6.24 -5.90 -23.91
C GLU A 236 -5.67 -6.93 -24.88
N VAL A 237 -6.46 -7.40 -25.86
CA VAL A 237 -5.98 -8.31 -26.91
C VAL A 237 -4.91 -7.65 -27.77
N ILE A 238 -5.12 -6.40 -28.19
CA ILE A 238 -4.14 -5.63 -28.96
C ILE A 238 -2.84 -5.44 -28.15
N PHE A 239 -2.96 -5.15 -26.85
CA PHE A 239 -1.82 -5.03 -25.95
C PHE A 239 -1.02 -6.34 -25.88
N CYS A 240 -1.69 -7.50 -25.75
CA CYS A 240 -1.03 -8.80 -25.77
C CYS A 240 -0.25 -9.05 -27.08
N LEU A 241 -0.80 -8.64 -28.23
CA LEU A 241 -0.10 -8.73 -29.52
C LEU A 241 1.15 -7.84 -29.58
N PHE A 242 1.09 -6.61 -29.05
CA PHE A 242 2.26 -5.73 -28.96
C PHE A 242 3.35 -6.31 -28.06
N ILE A 243 2.98 -6.87 -26.90
CA ILE A 243 3.94 -7.50 -25.99
C ILE A 243 4.60 -8.71 -26.67
N PHE A 244 3.84 -9.53 -27.40
CA PHE A 244 4.40 -10.64 -28.16
C PHE A 244 5.44 -10.16 -29.21
N ALA A 245 5.12 -9.10 -29.96
CA ALA A 245 6.07 -8.51 -30.90
C ALA A 245 7.33 -7.97 -30.20
N PHE A 246 7.19 -7.30 -29.05
CA PHE A 246 8.33 -6.81 -28.27
C PHE A 246 9.20 -7.93 -27.69
N ILE A 247 8.62 -9.06 -27.27
CA ILE A 247 9.38 -10.23 -26.83
C ILE A 247 10.28 -10.73 -27.97
N ILE A 248 9.74 -10.86 -29.19
CA ILE A 248 10.52 -11.28 -30.36
C ILE A 248 11.64 -10.28 -30.66
N GLN A 249 11.33 -8.98 -30.63
CA GLN A 249 12.33 -7.92 -30.88
C GLN A 249 13.46 -7.95 -29.84
N GLU A 250 13.13 -8.06 -28.55
CA GLU A 250 14.14 -8.13 -27.49
C GLU A 250 14.98 -9.40 -27.60
N PHE A 251 14.37 -10.53 -27.93
CA PHE A 251 15.09 -11.77 -28.15
C PHE A 251 16.11 -11.68 -29.29
N ILE A 252 15.73 -11.05 -30.42
CA ILE A 252 16.64 -10.80 -31.54
C ILE A 252 17.78 -9.86 -31.12
N LYS A 253 17.47 -8.79 -30.38
CA LYS A 253 18.50 -7.84 -29.88
C LYS A 253 19.50 -8.52 -28.96
N VAL A 254 19.03 -9.34 -28.01
CA VAL A 254 19.88 -10.11 -27.10
C VAL A 254 20.78 -11.08 -27.87
N ARG A 255 20.24 -11.79 -28.87
CA ARG A 255 21.04 -12.71 -29.72
C ARG A 255 22.12 -11.99 -30.53
N LYS A 256 21.81 -10.82 -31.09
CA LYS A 256 22.76 -10.04 -31.92
C LYS A 256 23.85 -9.36 -31.08
N LEU A 257 23.47 -8.71 -29.97
CA LEU A 257 24.36 -7.86 -29.17
C LEU A 257 25.09 -8.62 -28.05
N LYS A 258 24.63 -9.82 -27.69
CA LYS A 258 25.20 -10.68 -26.63
C LYS A 258 25.53 -9.88 -25.36
N THR A 259 26.80 -9.80 -24.96
CA THR A 259 27.25 -9.12 -23.75
C THR A 259 27.21 -7.59 -23.84
N LYS A 260 27.23 -7.02 -25.05
CA LYS A 260 27.09 -5.55 -25.23
C LYS A 260 25.68 -5.06 -24.88
N TYR A 261 24.67 -5.95 -24.95
CA TYR A 261 23.29 -5.61 -24.60
C TYR A 261 23.17 -5.11 -23.16
N PHE A 262 23.81 -5.81 -22.22
CA PHE A 262 23.71 -5.54 -20.78
C PHE A 262 24.45 -4.29 -20.30
N LYS A 263 25.23 -3.62 -21.17
CA LYS A 263 25.91 -2.37 -20.84
C LYS A 263 25.03 -1.13 -20.99
N SER A 264 23.93 -1.22 -21.74
CA SER A 264 23.05 -0.08 -22.00
C SER A 264 21.90 -0.01 -21.00
N ALA A 265 21.75 1.12 -20.30
CA ALA A 265 20.64 1.35 -19.36
C ALA A 265 19.27 1.27 -20.04
N TRP A 266 19.17 1.69 -21.30
CA TRP A 266 17.92 1.63 -22.07
C TRP A 266 17.46 0.20 -22.36
N ASN A 267 18.40 -0.73 -22.52
CA ASN A 267 18.07 -2.13 -22.76
C ASN A 267 17.56 -2.80 -21.47
N TRP A 268 18.11 -2.43 -20.31
CA TRP A 268 17.57 -2.84 -19.01
C TRP A 268 16.15 -2.33 -18.80
N LEU A 269 15.86 -1.09 -19.18
CA LEU A 269 14.50 -0.54 -19.14
C LEU A 269 13.57 -1.31 -20.08
N ASP A 270 14.01 -1.61 -21.32
CA ASP A 270 13.23 -2.41 -22.28
C ASP A 270 12.91 -3.82 -21.74
N MET A 271 13.89 -4.49 -21.11
CA MET A 271 13.69 -5.79 -20.45
C MET A 271 12.70 -5.70 -19.28
N LEU A 272 12.83 -4.68 -18.44
CA LEU A 272 11.94 -4.45 -17.30
C LEU A 272 10.49 -4.30 -17.76
N LEU A 273 10.23 -3.44 -18.76
CA LEU A 273 8.89 -3.23 -19.29
C LEU A 273 8.25 -4.52 -19.82
N VAL A 274 9.00 -5.33 -20.58
CA VAL A 274 8.50 -6.60 -21.12
C VAL A 274 8.22 -7.60 -19.99
N SER A 275 9.13 -7.72 -19.02
CA SER A 275 8.96 -8.66 -17.89
C SER A 275 7.74 -8.34 -17.02
N LEU A 276 7.53 -7.06 -16.68
CA LEU A 276 6.37 -6.62 -15.90
C LEU A 276 5.06 -6.81 -16.69
N SER A 277 5.10 -6.64 -18.00
CA SER A 277 3.92 -6.84 -18.86
C SER A 277 3.51 -8.32 -18.96
N ILE A 278 4.48 -9.24 -19.04
CA ILE A 278 4.21 -10.69 -19.02
C ILE A 278 3.58 -11.09 -17.68
N PHE A 279 4.16 -10.64 -16.57
CA PHE A 279 3.60 -10.90 -15.24
C PHE A 279 2.18 -10.32 -15.13
N ALA A 280 1.93 -9.14 -15.71
CA ALA A 280 0.61 -8.53 -15.67
C ALA A 280 -0.46 -9.35 -16.41
N ILE A 281 -0.09 -9.96 -17.55
CA ILE A 281 -1.00 -10.84 -18.31
C ILE A 281 -1.30 -12.12 -17.50
N ALA A 282 -0.27 -12.76 -16.94
CA ALA A 282 -0.42 -13.98 -16.15
C ALA A 282 -1.31 -13.75 -14.91
N PHE A 283 -1.10 -12.65 -14.19
CA PHE A 283 -1.91 -12.29 -13.03
C PHE A 283 -3.38 -12.01 -13.38
N ASN A 284 -3.63 -11.31 -14.49
CA ASN A 284 -4.99 -11.03 -14.95
C ASN A 284 -5.78 -12.33 -15.24
N MET A 285 -5.11 -13.31 -15.85
CA MET A 285 -5.69 -14.63 -16.11
C MET A 285 -6.01 -15.37 -14.81
N TYR A 286 -5.05 -15.48 -13.89
CA TYR A 286 -5.24 -16.11 -12.59
C TYR A 286 -6.41 -15.48 -11.81
N ARG A 287 -6.42 -14.14 -11.71
CA ARG A 287 -7.47 -13.38 -11.02
C ARG A 287 -8.86 -13.69 -11.57
N THR A 288 -9.02 -13.78 -12.89
CA THR A 288 -10.33 -14.01 -13.52
C THR A 288 -10.91 -15.36 -13.12
N VAL A 289 -10.06 -16.40 -13.04
CA VAL A 289 -10.47 -17.73 -12.57
C VAL A 289 -10.86 -17.69 -11.10
N GLU A 290 -10.02 -17.10 -10.24
CA GLU A 290 -10.27 -17.04 -8.79
C GLU A 290 -11.57 -16.29 -8.44
N VAL A 291 -11.84 -15.16 -9.11
CA VAL A 291 -13.09 -14.40 -8.94
C VAL A 291 -14.31 -15.27 -9.21
N SER A 292 -14.27 -16.05 -10.30
CA SER A 292 -15.42 -16.88 -10.70
C SER A 292 -15.75 -17.94 -9.66
N LEU A 293 -14.73 -18.59 -9.09
CA LEU A 293 -14.88 -19.60 -8.05
C LEU A 293 -15.44 -19.01 -6.74
N LEU A 294 -14.89 -17.88 -6.29
CA LEU A 294 -15.38 -17.19 -5.09
C LEU A 294 -16.82 -16.70 -5.25
N MET A 295 -17.18 -16.22 -6.44
CA MET A 295 -18.55 -15.76 -6.71
C MET A 295 -19.54 -16.91 -6.70
N GLU A 296 -19.18 -18.07 -7.28
CA GLU A 296 -20.01 -19.27 -7.26
C GLU A 296 -20.25 -19.77 -5.82
N SER A 297 -19.21 -19.77 -4.98
CA SER A 297 -19.31 -20.11 -3.55
C SER A 297 -20.20 -19.14 -2.76
N LEU A 298 -20.17 -17.84 -3.08
CA LEU A 298 -21.02 -16.86 -2.41
C LEU A 298 -22.49 -17.02 -2.79
N LEU A 299 -22.75 -17.36 -4.06
CA LEU A 299 -24.11 -17.61 -4.54
C LEU A 299 -24.73 -18.87 -3.92
N SER A 300 -23.91 -19.88 -3.58
CA SER A 300 -24.40 -21.08 -2.89
C SER A 300 -24.64 -20.85 -1.39
N ASN A 301 -23.70 -20.18 -0.69
CA ASN A 301 -23.76 -19.96 0.76
C ASN A 301 -23.66 -18.48 1.14
N ALA A 302 -24.80 -17.80 1.23
CA ALA A 302 -24.83 -16.38 1.59
C ALA A 302 -24.59 -16.09 3.09
N PHE A 303 -24.42 -17.09 3.94
CA PHE A 303 -24.19 -16.96 5.40
C PHE A 303 -22.71 -17.07 5.79
N GLU A 304 -21.83 -17.38 4.84
CA GLU A 304 -20.39 -17.48 5.07
C GLU A 304 -19.70 -16.17 4.65
N TYR A 305 -18.54 -15.92 5.26
CA TYR A 305 -17.69 -14.78 4.89
C TYR A 305 -16.91 -15.12 3.60
N PRO A 306 -17.06 -14.33 2.53
CA PRO A 306 -16.22 -14.47 1.34
C PRO A 306 -14.88 -13.76 1.54
N ASP A 307 -13.75 -14.47 1.40
CA ASP A 307 -12.41 -13.87 1.47
C ASP A 307 -12.05 -13.16 0.15
N PHE A 308 -12.66 -11.99 -0.09
CA PHE A 308 -12.24 -11.08 -1.15
C PHE A 308 -11.00 -10.26 -0.78
N TYR A 309 -10.57 -10.30 0.48
CA TYR A 309 -9.38 -9.56 0.92
C TYR A 309 -8.12 -10.08 0.22
N PHE A 310 -7.93 -11.41 0.18
CA PHE A 310 -6.79 -12.01 -0.53
C PHE A 310 -6.65 -11.43 -1.95
N LEU A 311 -7.76 -11.44 -2.67
CA LEU A 311 -7.84 -10.98 -4.04
C LEU A 311 -7.60 -9.47 -4.18
N ALA A 312 -8.19 -8.66 -3.30
CA ALA A 312 -8.03 -7.21 -3.30
C ALA A 312 -6.60 -6.78 -2.95
N TYR A 313 -5.96 -7.48 -2.02
CA TYR A 313 -4.55 -7.27 -1.65
C TYR A 313 -3.63 -7.44 -2.87
N TRP A 314 -3.75 -8.58 -3.55
CA TRP A 314 -2.95 -8.85 -4.75
C TRP A 314 -3.30 -7.92 -5.91
N GLN A 315 -4.58 -7.57 -6.10
CA GLN A 315 -4.99 -6.60 -7.10
C GLN A 315 -4.36 -5.22 -6.88
N THR A 316 -4.24 -4.78 -5.63
CA THR A 316 -3.62 -3.49 -5.31
C THR A 316 -2.12 -3.52 -5.63
N ARG A 317 -1.42 -4.60 -5.29
CA ARG A 317 -0.01 -4.77 -5.67
C ARG A 317 0.19 -4.82 -7.19
N TYR A 318 -0.69 -5.51 -7.89
CA TYR A 318 -0.73 -5.52 -9.35
C TYR A 318 -0.94 -4.11 -9.94
N ASN A 319 -1.88 -3.33 -9.40
CA ASN A 319 -2.12 -1.95 -9.83
C ASN A 319 -0.87 -1.07 -9.62
N ASN A 320 -0.20 -1.19 -8.47
CA ASN A 320 1.04 -0.46 -8.19
C ASN A 320 2.15 -0.84 -9.17
N MET A 321 2.29 -2.13 -9.48
CA MET A 321 3.26 -2.61 -10.45
C MET A 321 2.97 -2.09 -11.87
N ILE A 322 1.71 -2.05 -12.29
CA ILE A 322 1.31 -1.44 -13.57
C ILE A 322 1.58 0.06 -13.58
N ALA A 323 1.31 0.77 -12.50
CA ALA A 323 1.60 2.21 -12.42
C ALA A 323 3.09 2.49 -12.61
N ILE A 324 3.95 1.68 -11.98
CA ILE A 324 5.41 1.75 -12.18
C ILE A 324 5.79 1.41 -13.62
N ASN A 325 5.17 0.39 -14.22
CA ASN A 325 5.43 0.01 -15.62
C ASN A 325 5.08 1.16 -16.60
N VAL A 326 3.92 1.80 -16.40
CA VAL A 326 3.47 2.95 -17.21
C VAL A 326 4.41 4.15 -17.00
N PHE A 327 4.87 4.40 -15.77
CA PHE A 327 5.85 5.46 -15.49
C PHE A 327 7.15 5.25 -16.28
N PHE A 328 7.70 4.03 -16.29
CA PHE A 328 8.88 3.73 -17.11
C PHE A 328 8.60 3.79 -18.62
N ALA A 329 7.39 3.45 -19.06
CA ALA A 329 6.99 3.62 -20.45
C ALA A 329 6.98 5.10 -20.88
N TRP A 330 6.59 6.02 -19.98
CA TRP A 330 6.73 7.46 -20.20
C TRP A 330 8.19 7.91 -20.25
N ILE A 331 9.05 7.43 -19.34
CA ILE A 331 10.49 7.71 -19.39
C ILE A 331 11.10 7.23 -20.71
N LYS A 332 10.64 6.10 -21.25
CA LYS A 332 11.12 5.57 -22.54
C LYS A 332 10.90 6.55 -23.71
N ILE A 333 9.94 7.47 -23.60
CA ILE A 333 9.73 8.52 -24.62
C ILE A 333 10.97 9.42 -24.76
N PHE A 334 11.74 9.66 -23.68
CA PHE A 334 12.97 10.44 -23.75
C PHE A 334 14.02 9.85 -24.71
N LYS A 335 14.05 8.51 -24.86
CA LYS A 335 14.92 7.83 -25.83
C LYS A 335 14.59 8.21 -27.28
N TYR A 336 13.34 8.55 -27.56
CA TYR A 336 12.89 8.94 -28.90
C TYR A 336 12.87 10.46 -29.08
N ILE A 337 12.80 11.25 -28.01
CA ILE A 337 12.85 12.74 -28.10
C ILE A 337 14.28 13.26 -28.31
N SER A 338 15.31 12.44 -28.07
CA SER A 338 16.72 12.80 -28.30
C SER A 338 17.11 13.00 -29.77
N PHE A 339 16.16 13.10 -30.70
CA PHE A 339 16.43 13.60 -32.05
C PHE A 339 16.64 15.13 -32.09
N ASN A 340 16.21 15.87 -31.06
CA ASN A 340 16.46 17.31 -30.97
C ASN A 340 17.82 17.61 -30.27
N LYS A 341 18.65 18.45 -30.90
CA LYS A 341 19.98 18.85 -30.40
C LYS A 341 19.96 19.36 -28.96
N THR A 342 18.96 20.18 -28.59
CA THR A 342 18.85 20.73 -27.23
C THR A 342 18.55 19.67 -26.18
N MET A 343 17.71 18.68 -26.52
CA MET A 343 17.36 17.57 -25.63
C MET A 343 18.51 16.57 -25.49
N THR A 344 19.27 16.35 -26.58
CA THR A 344 20.50 15.55 -26.54
C THR A 344 21.57 16.20 -25.67
N GLN A 345 21.70 17.52 -25.72
CA GLN A 345 22.60 18.26 -24.83
C GLN A 345 22.25 18.01 -23.36
N LEU A 346 20.96 18.14 -22.98
CA LEU A 346 20.51 17.87 -21.60
C LEU A 346 20.74 16.41 -21.18
N SER A 347 20.36 15.45 -22.01
CA SER A 347 20.59 14.02 -21.73
C SER A 347 22.08 13.68 -21.58
N SER A 348 22.93 14.25 -22.44
CA SER A 348 24.39 14.08 -22.37
C SER A 348 24.96 14.73 -21.11
N THR A 349 24.47 15.90 -20.68
CA THR A 349 24.91 16.52 -19.42
C THR A 349 24.62 15.63 -18.23
N LEU A 350 23.39 15.09 -18.15
CA LEU A 350 22.99 14.22 -17.05
C LEU A 350 23.78 12.91 -17.04
N SER A 351 24.03 12.32 -18.22
CA SER A 351 24.84 11.10 -18.36
C SER A 351 26.30 11.32 -17.95
N ARG A 352 26.88 12.48 -18.29
CA ARG A 352 28.28 12.84 -17.97
C ARG A 352 28.45 13.13 -16.48
N CYS A 353 27.55 13.91 -15.87
CA CYS A 353 27.64 14.24 -14.44
C CYS A 353 27.19 13.09 -13.53
N ALA A 354 26.53 12.05 -14.06
CA ALA A 354 26.01 10.95 -13.25
C ALA A 354 27.09 10.30 -12.38
N LYS A 355 28.32 10.13 -12.88
CA LYS A 355 29.41 9.53 -12.10
C LYS A 355 29.81 10.40 -10.90
N ASP A 356 29.92 11.71 -11.11
CA ASP A 356 30.29 12.66 -10.06
C ASP A 356 29.16 12.86 -9.05
N ILE A 357 27.91 12.89 -9.52
CA ILE A 357 26.71 12.90 -8.68
C ILE A 357 26.64 11.64 -7.83
N ILE A 358 26.94 10.45 -8.37
CA ILE A 358 26.95 9.21 -7.58
C ILE A 358 28.02 9.28 -6.49
N GLY A 359 29.21 9.79 -6.79
CA GLY A 359 30.27 10.00 -5.80
C GLY A 359 29.84 10.94 -4.68
N PHE A 360 29.23 12.08 -5.04
CA PHE A 360 28.68 13.03 -4.08
C PHE A 360 27.51 12.46 -3.26
N ALA A 361 26.62 11.69 -3.90
CA ALA A 361 25.46 11.09 -3.25
C ALA A 361 25.87 10.16 -2.09
N ILE A 362 27.00 9.45 -2.23
CA ILE A 362 27.55 8.63 -1.14
C ILE A 362 27.91 9.52 0.06
N MET A 363 28.62 10.63 -0.15
CA MET A 363 28.96 11.57 0.93
C MET A 363 27.70 12.20 1.56
N PHE A 364 26.73 12.57 0.73
CA PHE A 364 25.44 13.08 1.18
C PHE A 364 24.73 12.07 2.10
N PHE A 365 24.58 10.82 1.66
CA PHE A 365 23.86 9.81 2.45
C PHE A 365 24.57 9.44 3.75
N ILE A 366 25.90 9.51 3.81
CA ILE A 366 26.63 9.32 5.08
C ILE A 366 26.21 10.37 6.11
N ILE A 367 26.23 11.65 5.74
CA ILE A 367 25.80 12.75 6.63
C ILE A 367 24.31 12.63 6.94
N PHE A 368 23.49 12.36 5.92
CA PHE A 368 22.05 12.24 6.05
C PHE A 368 21.66 11.15 7.05
N PHE A 369 22.20 9.92 6.90
CA PHE A 369 21.93 8.83 7.84
C PHE A 369 22.53 9.06 9.22
N ALA A 370 23.66 9.77 9.34
CA ALA A 370 24.20 10.15 10.65
C ALA A 370 23.22 11.04 11.42
N TYR A 371 22.63 12.05 10.75
CA TYR A 371 21.57 12.84 11.36
C TYR A 371 20.29 12.03 11.59
N ALA A 372 19.96 11.05 10.72
CA ALA A 372 18.76 10.24 10.90
C ALA A 372 18.87 9.40 12.17
N GLN A 373 20.05 8.81 12.40
CA GLN A 373 20.36 8.06 13.61
C GLN A 373 20.37 8.97 14.85
N LEU A 374 20.97 10.16 14.75
CA LEU A 374 20.97 11.15 15.84
C LEU A 374 19.53 11.54 16.21
N GLY A 375 18.70 11.87 15.24
CA GLY A 375 17.30 12.24 15.44
C GLY A 375 16.47 11.10 16.05
N TYR A 376 16.68 9.87 15.56
CA TYR A 376 16.02 8.67 16.12
C TYR A 376 16.36 8.48 17.61
N LEU A 377 17.65 8.58 17.98
CA LEU A 377 18.09 8.37 19.35
C LEU A 377 17.65 9.50 20.30
N VAL A 378 17.61 10.75 19.83
CA VAL A 378 17.26 11.91 20.68
C VAL A 378 15.73 12.08 20.78
N PHE A 379 15.00 11.98 19.67
CA PHE A 379 13.58 12.35 19.60
C PHE A 379 12.63 11.15 19.49
N GLY A 380 13.12 9.94 19.18
CA GLY A 380 12.26 8.80 18.82
C GLY A 380 11.33 8.29 19.92
N SER A 381 11.60 8.62 21.19
CA SER A 381 10.70 8.27 22.31
C SER A 381 9.57 9.27 22.54
N GLN A 382 9.65 10.48 21.99
CA GLN A 382 8.73 11.58 22.30
C GLN A 382 8.02 12.16 21.07
N VAL A 383 8.62 12.05 19.88
CA VAL A 383 8.09 12.65 18.65
C VAL A 383 7.76 11.55 17.65
N ASP A 384 6.50 11.47 17.22
CA ASP A 384 6.01 10.45 16.28
C ASP A 384 6.74 10.46 14.93
N GLU A 385 7.11 11.65 14.43
CA GLU A 385 7.88 11.81 13.19
C GLU A 385 9.28 11.16 13.25
N PHE A 386 9.79 10.89 14.46
CA PHE A 386 11.06 10.21 14.71
C PHE A 386 10.88 8.80 15.34
N SER A 387 9.66 8.27 15.39
CA SER A 387 9.32 7.01 16.10
C SER A 387 10.03 5.76 15.56
N THR A 388 10.32 5.74 14.25
CA THR A 388 11.06 4.66 13.59
C THR A 388 12.19 5.26 12.76
N PHE A 389 13.27 4.50 12.55
CA PHE A 389 14.39 4.94 11.72
C PHE A 389 13.95 5.30 10.29
N GLN A 390 12.99 4.56 9.73
CA GLN A 390 12.41 4.84 8.41
C GLN A 390 11.63 6.17 8.42
N ASN A 391 10.81 6.42 9.45
CA ASN A 391 10.12 7.71 9.58
C ASN A 391 11.11 8.86 9.73
N CYS A 392 12.22 8.69 10.46
CA CYS A 392 13.26 9.70 10.59
C CYS A 392 13.83 10.13 9.22
N ILE A 393 14.09 9.18 8.32
CA ILE A 393 14.56 9.45 6.95
C ILE A 393 13.54 10.30 6.19
N PHE A 394 12.25 9.95 6.25
CA PHE A 394 11.20 10.71 5.58
C PHE A 394 11.03 12.12 6.18
N THR A 395 11.07 12.23 7.51
CA THR A 395 10.98 13.50 8.23
C THR A 395 12.14 14.42 7.83
N GLN A 396 13.35 13.91 7.65
CA GLN A 396 14.47 14.71 7.16
C GLN A 396 14.27 15.24 5.74
N PHE A 397 13.73 14.42 4.82
CA PHE A 397 13.36 14.92 3.50
C PHE A 397 12.28 16.00 3.57
N ARG A 398 11.29 15.86 4.47
CA ARG A 398 10.27 16.89 4.71
C ARG A 398 10.89 18.19 5.23
N ILE A 399 11.85 18.12 6.16
CA ILE A 399 12.60 19.29 6.65
C ILE A 399 13.32 19.99 5.50
N VAL A 400 13.97 19.25 4.59
CA VAL A 400 14.65 19.84 3.41
C VAL A 400 13.66 20.56 2.48
N LEU A 401 12.43 20.04 2.35
CA LEU A 401 11.35 20.67 1.57
C LEU A 401 10.68 21.85 2.29
N GLY A 402 10.99 22.09 3.57
CA GLY A 402 10.41 23.15 4.38
C GLY A 402 9.13 22.78 5.13
N ASP A 403 8.74 21.50 5.15
CA ASP A 403 7.60 20.98 5.92
C ASP A 403 8.12 20.32 7.20
N PHE A 404 8.00 21.01 8.34
CA PHE A 404 8.50 20.52 9.62
C PHE A 404 7.72 21.07 10.81
N ASN A 405 7.53 20.26 11.84
CA ASN A 405 6.98 20.70 13.12
C ASN A 405 8.10 20.99 14.11
N PHE A 406 8.64 22.22 14.08
CA PHE A 406 9.73 22.60 14.99
C PHE A 406 9.31 22.59 16.47
N ALA A 407 8.03 22.88 16.76
CA ALA A 407 7.53 22.96 18.12
C ALA A 407 7.60 21.61 18.86
N SER A 408 7.31 20.50 18.18
CA SER A 408 7.44 19.16 18.78
C SER A 408 8.89 18.79 19.06
N ILE A 409 9.83 19.19 18.19
CA ILE A 409 11.27 18.95 18.35
C ILE A 409 11.83 19.74 19.54
N GLU A 410 11.47 21.02 19.67
CA GLU A 410 11.90 21.88 20.78
C GLU A 410 11.32 21.42 22.12
N GLN A 411 10.05 21.01 22.13
CA GLN A 411 9.41 20.48 23.34
C GLN A 411 10.06 19.18 23.80
N ALA A 412 10.50 18.32 22.87
CA ALA A 412 11.13 17.06 23.21
C ALA A 412 12.51 17.26 23.85
N ASN A 413 13.32 18.18 23.29
CA ASN A 413 14.56 18.61 23.93
C ASN A 413 14.87 20.08 23.62
N ARG A 414 14.73 20.93 24.64
CA ARG A 414 14.92 22.39 24.50
C ARG A 414 16.31 22.81 24.06
N ILE A 415 17.34 21.99 24.29
CA ILE A 415 18.73 22.31 23.94
C ILE A 415 19.14 21.58 22.67
N LEU A 416 19.03 20.25 22.63
CA LEU A 416 19.46 19.47 21.48
C LEU A 416 18.53 19.63 20.26
N GLY A 417 17.25 19.96 20.47
CA GLY A 417 16.28 20.19 19.40
C GLY A 417 16.70 21.32 18.45
N PRO A 418 16.85 22.57 18.94
CA PRO A 418 17.30 23.68 18.13
C PRO A 418 18.69 23.47 17.52
N ILE A 419 19.64 22.87 18.28
CA ILE A 419 20.99 22.59 17.78
C ILE A 419 20.94 21.60 16.61
N TYR A 420 20.21 20.49 16.75
CA TYR A 420 20.00 19.50 15.71
C TYR A 420 19.42 20.15 14.45
N PHE A 421 18.35 20.93 14.61
CA PHE A 421 17.65 21.55 13.48
C PHE A 421 18.53 22.56 12.74
N ILE A 422 19.17 23.49 13.46
CA ILE A 422 20.02 24.54 12.87
C ILE A 422 21.22 23.92 12.15
N THR A 423 21.89 22.95 12.77
CA THR A 423 23.06 22.30 12.17
C THR A 423 22.68 21.45 10.95
N PHE A 424 21.56 20.71 11.02
CA PHE A 424 21.05 19.95 9.87
C PHE A 424 20.72 20.86 8.69
N VAL A 425 19.97 21.95 8.92
CA VAL A 425 19.64 22.91 7.85
C VAL A 425 20.91 23.54 7.30
N PHE A 426 21.86 23.93 8.14
CA PHE A 426 23.13 24.50 7.67
C PHE A 426 23.89 23.54 6.75
N PHE A 427 24.17 22.32 7.19
CA PHE A 427 24.96 21.37 6.39
C PHE A 427 24.20 20.83 5.19
N VAL A 428 22.95 20.41 5.35
CA VAL A 428 22.23 19.72 4.28
C VAL A 428 21.69 20.70 3.25
N PHE A 429 21.09 21.81 3.70
CA PHE A 429 20.53 22.79 2.79
C PHE A 429 21.60 23.72 2.19
N PHE A 430 22.41 24.39 3.01
CA PHE A 430 23.33 25.40 2.49
C PHE A 430 24.63 24.82 1.92
N VAL A 431 25.14 23.69 2.43
CA VAL A 431 26.38 23.12 1.90
C VAL A 431 26.07 22.08 0.81
N LEU A 432 25.31 21.04 1.15
CA LEU A 432 25.15 19.89 0.26
C LEU A 432 24.30 20.18 -0.98
N LEU A 433 23.17 20.89 -0.88
CA LEU A 433 22.37 21.24 -2.08
C LEU A 433 23.12 22.19 -3.02
N ASN A 434 23.87 23.15 -2.48
CA ASN A 434 24.65 24.07 -3.31
C ASN A 434 25.82 23.36 -4.01
N MET A 435 26.44 22.37 -3.37
CA MET A 435 27.45 21.53 -4.01
C MET A 435 26.85 20.68 -5.14
N PHE A 436 25.64 20.11 -4.95
CA PHE A 436 24.93 19.39 -5.99
C PHE A 436 24.65 20.27 -7.22
N LEU A 437 24.19 21.51 -7.00
CA LEU A 437 23.96 22.48 -8.07
C LEU A 437 25.25 22.86 -8.80
N ALA A 438 26.37 23.01 -8.07
CA ALA A 438 27.67 23.32 -8.65
C ALA A 438 28.15 22.22 -9.62
N ILE A 439 28.07 20.94 -9.22
CA ILE A 439 28.46 19.79 -10.06
C ILE A 439 27.67 19.77 -11.38
N ILE A 440 26.36 20.01 -11.31
CA ILE A 440 25.50 20.04 -12.49
C ILE A 440 25.86 21.23 -13.39
N ASN A 441 26.06 22.42 -12.81
CA ASN A 441 26.34 23.64 -13.55
C ASN A 441 27.69 23.58 -14.29
N ASP A 442 28.72 23.02 -13.65
CA ASP A 442 30.03 22.84 -14.26
C ASP A 442 29.96 21.88 -15.44
N THR A 443 29.33 20.72 -15.25
CA THR A 443 29.16 19.73 -16.34
C THR A 443 28.27 20.27 -17.47
N TYR A 444 27.23 21.03 -17.13
CA TYR A 444 26.37 21.68 -18.11
C TYR A 444 27.13 22.68 -18.98
N SER A 445 27.98 23.49 -18.34
CA SER A 445 28.81 24.49 -19.03
C SER A 445 29.85 23.81 -19.94
N GLU A 446 30.48 22.72 -19.49
CA GLU A 446 31.42 21.93 -20.27
C GLU A 446 30.75 21.33 -21.52
N VAL A 447 29.62 20.65 -21.37
CA VAL A 447 28.91 20.07 -22.52
C VAL A 447 28.38 21.17 -23.44
N LYS A 448 27.92 22.31 -22.91
CA LYS A 448 27.51 23.44 -23.76
C LYS A 448 28.67 23.96 -24.62
N ALA A 449 29.88 24.02 -24.08
CA ALA A 449 31.08 24.40 -24.83
C ALA A 449 31.40 23.35 -25.91
N ASP A 450 31.36 22.05 -25.58
CA ASP A 450 31.59 20.96 -26.54
C ASP A 450 30.59 21.01 -27.73
N PHE A 451 29.31 21.25 -27.45
CA PHE A 451 28.28 21.39 -28.48
C PHE A 451 28.39 22.69 -29.29
N ALA A 452 29.02 23.75 -28.76
CA ALA A 452 29.30 24.97 -29.51
C ALA A 452 30.49 24.82 -30.48
N VAL A 453 31.45 23.95 -30.15
CA VAL A 453 32.62 23.65 -31.00
C VAL A 453 32.26 22.65 -32.12
N ILE A 454 31.30 21.76 -31.90
CA ILE A 454 30.79 20.86 -32.94
C ILE A 454 29.90 21.68 -33.91
N PRO A 455 30.32 21.93 -35.16
CA PRO A 455 29.48 22.64 -36.12
C PRO A 455 28.19 21.84 -36.29
N SER A 456 27.06 22.52 -36.39
CA SER A 456 25.75 21.93 -36.61
C SER A 456 25.81 20.87 -37.73
N LYS A 457 25.99 19.60 -37.36
CA LYS A 457 25.75 18.50 -38.29
C LYS A 457 24.26 18.52 -38.60
N GLU A 458 23.92 19.16 -39.70
CA GLU A 458 22.79 18.83 -40.58
C GLU A 458 22.97 17.44 -41.23
N PHE A 459 24.02 16.70 -40.86
CA PHE A 459 24.50 15.50 -41.56
C PHE A 459 23.76 14.19 -41.26
N GLU A 460 22.83 14.10 -40.32
CA GLU A 460 22.08 12.83 -40.15
C GLU A 460 20.79 12.79 -40.96
N ILE A 461 20.14 13.92 -41.22
CA ILE A 461 18.93 13.95 -42.06
C ILE A 461 19.30 13.82 -43.54
N SER A 462 20.40 14.47 -43.98
CA SER A 462 20.85 14.31 -45.37
C SER A 462 21.31 12.87 -45.65
N ASP A 463 22.01 12.21 -44.72
CA ASP A 463 22.50 10.84 -44.93
C ASP A 463 21.40 9.77 -44.80
N LEU A 464 20.38 9.98 -43.95
CA LEU A 464 19.17 9.13 -43.94
C LEU A 464 18.33 9.31 -45.23
N ILE A 465 18.16 10.54 -45.72
CA ILE A 465 17.48 10.80 -47.01
C ILE A 465 18.32 10.26 -48.18
N ARG A 466 19.66 10.33 -48.11
CA ARG A 466 20.55 9.75 -49.11
C ARG A 466 20.46 8.22 -49.10
N GLN A 467 20.46 7.56 -47.94
CA GLN A 467 20.28 6.10 -47.86
C GLN A 467 18.91 5.64 -48.39
N VAL A 468 17.83 6.37 -48.08
CA VAL A 468 16.48 6.05 -48.60
C VAL A 468 16.38 6.30 -50.11
N SER A 469 16.97 7.38 -50.63
CA SER A 469 16.99 7.66 -52.08
C SER A 469 17.91 6.72 -52.86
N THR A 470 18.98 6.20 -52.25
CA THR A 470 19.85 5.20 -52.88
C THR A 470 19.17 3.84 -52.96
N PHE A 471 18.32 3.49 -51.98
CA PHE A 471 17.51 2.26 -52.00
C PHE A 471 16.46 2.27 -53.13
N HIS A 472 15.96 3.45 -53.53
CA HIS A 472 15.01 3.59 -54.64
C HIS A 472 15.68 3.54 -56.03
N ARG A 473 17.00 3.73 -56.13
CA ARG A 473 17.75 3.72 -57.41
C ARG A 473 18.30 2.35 -57.82
N VAL A 474 18.18 1.34 -56.95
CA VAL A 474 18.68 -0.03 -57.19
C VAL A 474 17.54 -0.98 -57.63
N HIS A 475 16.29 -0.50 -57.69
CA HIS A 475 15.10 -1.27 -58.08
C HIS A 475 14.30 -0.68 -59.25
N LEU A 476 14.92 0.17 -60.06
CA LEU A 476 14.50 0.56 -61.41
C LEU A 476 15.64 0.22 -62.36
#